data_AF-A0A965FZE2-F1
#
_entry.id   AF-A0A965FZE2-F1
#
_cell.length_a   1.000
_cell.length_b   1.000
_cell.length_c   1.000
_cell.angle_alpha   90.00
_cell.angle_beta   90.00
_cell.angle_gamma   90.00
#
_symmetry.space_group_name_H-M   'P 1'
#
loop_
_entity.id
_entity.type
_entity.pdbx_description
1 polymer ?
#
loop_
_entity_poly.entity_id
_entity_poly.type
_entity_poly.pdbx_seq_one_letter_code
_entity_poly.pdbx_strand_id
1 'polypeptide(L)'
;MRVIAAQVGKGKTDGYWQFGVTGQKSRRAPRVLVLQAYGPLHGGTSGEAVHFSNLRIELNKPYYVAAAIRYADKIGPGEVTFTLKDLANDDEPLLHDRVATSLIGVRTATQSIQLGGKGADRESSFHGVIDDLRLSTGALDDQGLLYANEDIKPSALGFWRFETKTGTMRDSSGKGRDLIVGETKATAPQAKITTVPLAALCHALLNSSEFLYVE
;
A
#
# COMPACT_ATOMS: atom_id res chain seq x y z
N MET A 1 -1.37 11.96 5.07
CA MET A 1 -1.78 10.57 4.73
C MET A 1 -0.69 9.65 5.23
N ARG A 2 -1.04 8.42 5.65
CA ARG A 2 -0.11 7.36 6.05
C ARG A 2 0.03 6.40 4.87
N VAL A 3 1.20 6.32 4.25
CA VAL A 3 1.42 5.68 2.95
C VAL A 3 1.72 4.20 3.11
N ILE A 4 0.86 3.33 2.57
CA ILE A 4 1.09 1.88 2.52
C ILE A 4 2.04 1.54 1.38
N ALA A 5 1.75 2.06 0.19
CA ALA A 5 2.57 1.84 -1.00
C ALA A 5 2.58 3.09 -1.88
N ALA A 6 3.71 3.35 -2.53
CA ALA A 6 3.86 4.47 -3.44
C ALA A 6 4.88 4.18 -4.53
N GLN A 7 4.79 4.94 -5.62
CA GLN A 7 5.87 5.11 -6.56
C GLN A 7 5.90 6.58 -6.95
N VAL A 8 6.99 7.26 -6.57
CA VAL A 8 7.12 8.71 -6.77
C VAL A 8 8.42 9.03 -7.49
N GLY A 9 8.31 9.82 -8.55
CA GLY A 9 9.43 10.39 -9.26
C GLY A 9 10.06 11.58 -8.53
N LYS A 10 11.00 12.26 -9.19
CA LYS A 10 11.61 13.49 -8.65
C LYS A 10 10.58 14.61 -8.55
N GLY A 11 9.67 14.68 -9.50
CA GLY A 11 8.44 15.48 -9.45
C GLY A 11 7.21 14.66 -9.82
N LYS A 12 6.01 15.25 -9.62
CA LYS A 12 4.73 14.58 -9.95
C LYS A 12 4.60 14.23 -11.44
N THR A 13 5.19 15.04 -12.31
CA THR A 13 5.19 14.85 -13.77
C THR A 13 6.01 13.65 -14.23
N ASP A 14 7.00 13.23 -13.42
CA ASP A 14 7.87 12.09 -13.71
C ASP A 14 7.19 10.75 -13.39
N GLY A 15 6.03 10.80 -12.72
CA GLY A 15 5.27 9.65 -12.29
C GLY A 15 4.97 9.73 -10.79
N TYR A 16 3.71 9.55 -10.43
CA TYR A 16 3.30 9.67 -9.04
C TYR A 16 2.02 8.88 -8.80
N TRP A 17 2.11 7.93 -7.88
CA TRP A 17 0.96 7.40 -7.18
C TRP A 17 1.33 7.03 -5.76
N GLN A 18 0.34 7.08 -4.88
CA GLN A 18 0.43 6.57 -3.52
C GLN A 18 -0.94 6.11 -3.03
N PHE A 19 -0.93 5.01 -2.33
CA PHE A 19 -2.08 4.39 -1.68
C PHE A 19 -1.84 4.32 -0.18
N GLY A 20 -2.86 4.62 0.60
CA GLY A 20 -2.74 4.56 2.05
C GLY A 20 -4.00 4.95 2.78
N VAL A 21 -3.82 5.40 4.02
CA VAL A 21 -4.91 5.74 4.93
C VAL A 21 -4.80 7.20 5.35
N THR A 22 -5.92 7.91 5.39
CA THR A 22 -5.93 9.28 5.94
C THR A 22 -5.68 9.26 7.46
N GLY A 23 -5.00 10.30 7.96
CA GLY A 23 -4.68 10.39 9.39
C GLY A 23 -5.93 10.58 10.27
N GLN A 24 -5.83 10.24 11.55
CA GLN A 24 -6.90 10.41 12.54
C GLN A 24 -7.41 11.86 12.64
N LYS A 25 -6.53 12.85 12.42
CA LYS A 25 -6.84 14.28 12.44
C LYS A 25 -7.20 14.87 11.06
N SER A 26 -7.41 14.03 10.05
CA SER A 26 -7.78 14.48 8.70
C SER A 26 -9.10 15.26 8.75
N ARG A 27 -9.09 16.50 8.26
CA ARG A 27 -10.28 17.36 8.19
C ARG A 27 -11.31 16.88 7.17
N ARG A 28 -10.85 16.23 6.09
CA ARG A 28 -11.72 15.80 4.97
C ARG A 28 -12.44 14.50 5.29
N ALA A 29 -11.66 13.45 5.54
CA ALA A 29 -12.17 12.13 5.90
C ALA A 29 -11.11 11.45 6.77
N PRO A 30 -11.36 11.21 8.07
CA PRO A 30 -10.41 10.54 8.94
C PRO A 30 -10.49 9.03 8.85
N ARG A 31 -9.31 8.39 8.82
CA ARG A 31 -9.09 6.93 8.80
C ARG A 31 -9.78 6.20 7.64
N VAL A 32 -9.77 6.79 6.45
CA VAL A 32 -10.31 6.14 5.24
C VAL A 32 -9.20 5.77 4.27
N LEU A 33 -9.47 4.82 3.38
CA LEU A 33 -8.58 4.51 2.27
C LEU A 33 -8.54 5.69 1.30
N VAL A 34 -7.35 5.92 0.75
CA VAL A 34 -7.11 7.03 -0.17
C VAL A 34 -6.09 6.63 -1.22
N LEU A 35 -6.43 6.92 -2.48
CA LEU A 35 -5.56 6.77 -3.63
C LEU A 35 -5.33 8.15 -4.25
N GLN A 36 -4.06 8.51 -4.38
CA GLN A 36 -3.64 9.75 -5.01
C GLN A 36 -2.70 9.43 -6.15
N ALA A 37 -3.00 9.96 -7.34
CA ALA A 37 -2.17 9.76 -8.51
C ALA A 37 -2.06 11.04 -9.35
N TYR A 38 -1.02 11.11 -10.17
CA TYR A 38 -0.84 12.14 -11.17
C TYR A 38 -0.84 11.51 -12.57
N GLY A 39 -1.59 12.12 -13.47
CA GLY A 39 -1.72 11.56 -14.81
C GLY A 39 -2.54 12.44 -15.75
N PRO A 40 -2.65 12.02 -17.02
CA PRO A 40 -3.58 12.62 -17.95
C PRO A 40 -5.03 12.45 -17.45
N LEU A 41 -5.83 13.49 -17.63
CA LEU A 41 -7.24 13.55 -17.26
C LEU A 41 -8.11 13.62 -18.51
N HIS A 42 -9.33 13.13 -18.39
CA HIS A 42 -10.38 13.34 -19.36
C HIS A 42 -10.61 14.86 -19.51
N GLY A 43 -10.50 15.37 -20.74
CA GLY A 43 -10.45 16.82 -21.04
C GLY A 43 -9.07 17.34 -21.47
N GLY A 44 -8.04 16.48 -21.53
CA GLY A 44 -6.77 16.77 -22.21
C GLY A 44 -5.68 17.42 -21.34
N THR A 45 -6.00 17.79 -20.10
CA THR A 45 -5.01 18.28 -19.12
C THR A 45 -4.34 17.13 -18.37
N SER A 46 -3.13 17.33 -17.86
CA SER A 46 -2.55 16.44 -16.83
C SER A 46 -2.70 17.07 -15.46
N GLY A 47 -2.99 16.27 -14.45
CA GLY A 47 -3.23 16.78 -13.11
C GLY A 47 -3.22 15.73 -12.03
N GLU A 48 -3.38 16.22 -10.81
CA GLU A 48 -3.50 15.40 -9.61
C GLU A 48 -4.95 15.01 -9.36
N ALA A 49 -5.17 13.72 -9.08
CA ALA A 49 -6.47 13.19 -8.70
C ALA A 49 -6.37 12.44 -7.38
N VAL A 50 -7.18 12.85 -6.40
CA VAL A 50 -7.20 12.32 -5.03
C VAL A 50 -8.58 11.73 -4.72
N HIS A 51 -8.61 10.44 -4.43
CA HIS A 51 -9.83 9.65 -4.30
C HIS A 51 -9.88 9.14 -2.87
N PHE A 52 -10.96 9.47 -2.17
CA PHE A 52 -11.20 9.05 -0.79
C PHE A 52 -12.33 8.05 -0.81
N SER A 53 -12.14 6.91 -0.16
CA SER A 53 -13.25 5.99 0.05
C SER A 53 -14.12 6.42 1.23
N ASN A 54 -15.28 5.78 1.35
CA ASN A 54 -16.11 5.75 2.54
C ASN A 54 -15.74 4.61 3.49
N LEU A 55 -14.79 3.75 3.12
CA LEU A 55 -14.34 2.60 3.91
C LEU A 55 -13.41 3.08 5.02
N ARG A 56 -13.87 2.95 6.27
CA ARG A 56 -13.16 3.43 7.46
C ARG A 56 -12.43 2.28 8.16
N ILE A 57 -11.21 2.57 8.57
CA ILE A 57 -10.34 1.67 9.31
C ILE A 57 -10.33 2.07 10.80
N GLU A 58 -10.33 1.05 11.64
CA GLU A 58 -10.06 1.15 13.06
C GLU A 58 -8.56 0.95 13.33
N LEU A 59 -8.01 1.69 14.29
CA LEU A 59 -6.60 1.53 14.65
C LEU A 59 -6.39 0.22 15.41
N ASN A 60 -5.20 -0.37 15.26
CA ASN A 60 -4.78 -1.61 15.95
C ASN A 60 -5.65 -2.83 15.60
N LYS A 61 -6.18 -2.87 14.38
CA LYS A 61 -6.97 -3.98 13.86
C LYS A 61 -6.44 -4.37 12.47
N PRO A 62 -6.26 -5.67 12.18
CA PRO A 62 -5.73 -6.13 10.91
C PRO A 62 -6.80 -6.02 9.81
N TYR A 63 -6.41 -5.47 8.66
CA TYR A 63 -7.28 -5.34 7.50
C TYR A 63 -6.55 -5.74 6.23
N TYR A 64 -7.26 -6.42 5.35
CA TYR A 64 -6.92 -6.45 3.94
C TYR A 64 -7.47 -5.20 3.26
N VAL A 65 -6.63 -4.56 2.45
CA VAL A 65 -6.99 -3.33 1.72
C VAL A 65 -6.51 -3.40 0.28
N ALA A 66 -7.33 -2.91 -0.64
CA ALA A 66 -6.95 -2.77 -2.04
C ALA A 66 -7.52 -1.50 -2.68
N ALA A 67 -6.87 -1.06 -3.74
CA ALA A 67 -7.39 -0.06 -4.66
C ALA A 67 -7.08 -0.48 -6.10
N ALA A 68 -8.10 -0.50 -6.96
CA ALA A 68 -7.97 -0.75 -8.38
C ALA A 68 -8.48 0.45 -9.17
N ILE A 69 -7.82 0.78 -10.28
CA ILE A 69 -8.27 1.85 -11.17
C ILE A 69 -8.72 1.24 -12.50
N ARG A 70 -9.98 1.49 -12.87
CA ARG A 70 -10.43 1.43 -14.26
C ARG A 70 -10.37 2.85 -14.82
N TYR A 71 -9.56 3.07 -15.85
CA TYR A 71 -9.39 4.41 -16.43
C TYR A 71 -10.66 4.90 -17.13
N ALA A 72 -10.80 6.23 -17.17
CA ALA A 72 -11.79 6.91 -17.98
C ALA A 72 -11.47 6.70 -19.46
N ASP A 73 -12.51 6.63 -20.28
CA ASP A 73 -12.40 6.45 -21.72
C ASP A 73 -13.44 7.32 -22.45
N LYS A 74 -13.71 7.01 -23.73
CA LYS A 74 -14.72 7.73 -24.52
C LYS A 74 -16.15 7.40 -24.11
N ILE A 75 -16.36 6.29 -23.40
CA ILE A 75 -17.67 5.77 -23.02
C ILE A 75 -18.12 6.38 -21.69
N GLY A 76 -17.18 6.67 -20.78
CA GLY A 76 -17.53 7.35 -19.55
C GLY A 76 -16.38 7.60 -18.58
N PRO A 77 -16.70 8.10 -17.37
CA PRO A 77 -15.71 8.26 -16.32
C PRO A 77 -15.10 6.92 -15.94
N GLY A 78 -13.86 6.99 -15.48
CA GLY A 78 -13.19 5.87 -14.84
C GLY A 78 -13.75 5.64 -13.45
N GLU A 79 -13.23 4.62 -12.80
CA GLU A 79 -13.58 4.27 -11.43
C GLU A 79 -12.35 3.84 -10.65
N VAL A 80 -12.25 4.30 -9.41
CA VAL A 80 -11.38 3.71 -8.39
C VAL A 80 -12.25 2.85 -7.48
N THR A 81 -11.99 1.56 -7.46
CA THR A 81 -12.64 0.61 -6.54
C THR A 81 -11.72 0.36 -5.37
N PHE A 82 -12.15 0.76 -4.18
CA PHE A 82 -11.52 0.42 -2.92
C PHE A 82 -12.17 -0.84 -2.36
N THR A 83 -11.35 -1.71 -1.78
CA THR A 83 -11.81 -2.91 -1.08
C THR A 83 -11.23 -2.94 0.32
N LEU A 84 -12.05 -3.36 1.29
CA LEU A 84 -11.67 -3.51 2.70
C LEU A 84 -12.26 -4.81 3.24
N LYS A 85 -11.43 -5.66 3.85
CA LYS A 85 -11.88 -6.80 4.65
C LYS A 85 -11.24 -6.74 6.02
N ASP A 86 -12.08 -6.80 7.04
CA ASP A 86 -11.64 -7.04 8.41
C ASP A 86 -11.11 -8.46 8.53
N LEU A 87 -9.85 -8.59 8.94
CA LEU A 87 -9.19 -9.89 9.11
C LEU A 87 -9.24 -10.39 10.57
N ALA A 88 -9.74 -9.56 11.49
CA ALA A 88 -10.00 -9.97 12.87
C ALA A 88 -11.40 -10.56 13.06
N ASN A 89 -12.28 -10.40 12.07
CA ASN A 89 -13.62 -10.95 12.08
C ASN A 89 -13.98 -11.55 10.72
N ASP A 90 -14.01 -12.88 10.64
CA ASP A 90 -14.34 -13.60 9.42
C ASP A 90 -15.79 -13.37 8.98
N ASP A 91 -16.70 -13.07 9.92
CA ASP A 91 -18.11 -12.80 9.63
C ASP A 91 -18.35 -11.42 8.99
N GLU A 92 -17.41 -10.49 9.11
CA GLU A 92 -17.53 -9.18 8.45
C GLU A 92 -17.43 -9.34 6.93
N PRO A 93 -18.34 -8.75 6.14
CA PRO A 93 -18.29 -8.91 4.69
C PRO A 93 -17.07 -8.21 4.08
N LEU A 94 -16.69 -8.65 2.88
CA LEU A 94 -15.82 -7.88 2.00
C LEU A 94 -16.56 -6.62 1.56
N LEU A 95 -16.02 -5.45 1.91
CA LEU A 95 -16.62 -4.17 1.58
C LEU A 95 -15.98 -3.56 0.34
N HIS A 96 -16.80 -2.94 -0.51
CA HIS A 96 -16.34 -2.18 -1.67
C HIS A 96 -16.89 -0.76 -1.65
N ASP A 97 -16.08 0.18 -2.12
CA ASP A 97 -16.51 1.56 -2.37
C ASP A 97 -15.94 2.04 -3.70
N ARG A 98 -16.79 2.65 -4.52
CA ARG A 98 -16.47 3.04 -5.90
C ARG A 98 -16.50 4.55 -6.02
N VAL A 99 -15.40 5.13 -6.49
CA VAL A 99 -15.24 6.57 -6.65
C VAL A 99 -14.94 6.88 -8.10
N ALA A 100 -15.75 7.75 -8.72
CA ALA A 100 -15.51 8.18 -10.10
C ALA A 100 -14.13 8.84 -10.26
N THR A 101 -13.46 8.58 -11.38
CA THR A 101 -12.20 9.24 -11.75
C THR A 101 -12.23 9.79 -13.17
N SER A 102 -11.54 10.89 -13.39
CA SER A 102 -11.22 11.41 -14.72
C SER A 102 -9.87 10.94 -15.22
N LEU A 103 -9.10 10.17 -14.46
CA LEU A 103 -7.80 9.64 -14.91
C LEU A 103 -7.98 8.74 -16.13
N ILE A 104 -7.29 9.05 -17.23
CA ILE A 104 -7.19 8.17 -18.40
C ILE A 104 -5.92 7.31 -18.38
N GLY A 105 -5.07 7.52 -17.36
CA GLY A 105 -3.85 6.78 -17.11
C GLY A 105 -3.13 7.32 -15.88
N VAL A 106 -2.23 6.52 -15.31
CA VAL A 106 -1.28 6.95 -14.28
C VAL A 106 0.11 6.89 -14.86
N ARG A 107 0.89 7.97 -14.69
CA ARG A 107 2.31 7.95 -15.02
C ARG A 107 3.05 7.22 -13.92
N THR A 108 3.73 6.13 -14.25
CA THR A 108 4.59 5.39 -13.32
C THR A 108 6.01 5.96 -13.38
N ALA A 109 6.62 6.17 -12.22
CA ALA A 109 7.99 6.66 -12.14
C ALA A 109 9.00 5.55 -12.51
N THR A 110 10.26 5.92 -12.77
CA THR A 110 11.34 4.94 -12.99
C THR A 110 11.91 4.40 -11.69
N GLN A 111 11.65 5.08 -10.57
CA GLN A 111 12.03 4.68 -9.23
C GLN A 111 11.30 3.40 -8.81
N SER A 112 11.95 2.63 -7.94
CA SER A 112 11.34 1.45 -7.31
C SER A 112 10.08 1.82 -6.52
N ILE A 113 9.19 0.84 -6.39
CA ILE A 113 8.05 0.93 -5.48
C ILE A 113 8.56 1.08 -4.05
N GLN A 114 7.88 1.92 -3.29
CA GLN A 114 8.20 2.28 -1.92
C GLN A 114 7.07 1.80 -1.01
N LEU A 115 7.42 1.08 0.05
CA LEU A 115 6.47 0.50 0.99
C LEU A 115 6.59 1.19 2.34
N GLY A 116 5.45 1.42 3.00
CA GLY A 116 5.39 2.07 4.31
C GLY A 116 5.76 3.57 4.32
N GLY A 117 5.93 4.19 3.16
CA GLY A 117 6.33 5.59 3.04
C GLY A 117 6.56 6.03 1.59
N LYS A 118 6.99 7.28 1.41
CA LYS A 118 7.45 7.80 0.11
C LYS A 118 8.70 8.67 0.26
N GLY A 119 9.70 8.40 -0.57
CA GLY A 119 10.98 9.12 -0.53
C GLY A 119 11.54 9.27 0.89
N ALA A 120 11.93 10.49 1.26
CA ALA A 120 12.41 10.84 2.60
C ALA A 120 11.33 11.45 3.53
N ASP A 121 10.05 11.42 3.12
CA ASP A 121 8.93 12.04 3.85
C ASP A 121 8.48 11.16 5.02
N ARG A 122 9.11 11.39 6.19
CA ARG A 122 8.80 10.69 7.44
C ARG A 122 7.41 11.02 7.99
N GLU A 123 6.87 12.20 7.68
CA GLU A 123 5.54 12.59 8.16
C GLU A 123 4.45 11.77 7.49
N SER A 124 4.68 11.32 6.26
CA SER A 124 3.78 10.45 5.52
C SER A 124 3.94 8.95 5.80
N SER A 125 4.99 8.55 6.54
CA SER A 125 5.27 7.14 6.84
C SER A 125 4.07 6.45 7.51
N PHE A 126 3.86 5.20 7.13
CA PHE A 126 2.88 4.33 7.77
C PHE A 126 3.38 3.91 9.16
N HIS A 127 2.46 3.92 10.12
CA HIS A 127 2.71 3.46 11.48
C HIS A 127 1.85 2.23 11.71
N GLY A 128 2.43 1.06 11.48
CA GLY A 128 1.76 -0.23 11.57
C GLY A 128 2.58 -1.31 10.90
N VAL A 129 2.00 -2.50 10.79
CA VAL A 129 2.58 -3.64 10.09
C VAL A 129 1.97 -3.71 8.70
N ILE A 130 2.79 -3.98 7.69
CA ILE A 130 2.36 -4.32 6.34
C ILE A 130 2.83 -5.74 6.11
N ASP A 131 1.90 -6.58 5.68
CA ASP A 131 2.19 -7.94 5.26
C ASP A 131 1.53 -8.17 3.90
N ASP A 132 2.08 -9.11 3.14
CA ASP A 132 1.62 -9.56 1.83
C ASP A 132 1.12 -8.44 0.89
N LEU A 133 2.03 -7.94 0.03
CA LEU A 133 1.73 -6.88 -0.91
C LEU A 133 1.84 -7.35 -2.36
N ARG A 134 0.73 -7.29 -3.09
CA ARG A 134 0.68 -7.58 -4.53
C ARG A 134 0.28 -6.35 -5.35
N LEU A 135 1.10 -6.01 -6.34
CA LEU A 135 0.72 -5.09 -7.41
C LEU A 135 0.36 -5.90 -8.65
N SER A 136 -0.79 -5.63 -9.26
CA SER A 136 -1.28 -6.36 -10.43
C SER A 136 -1.64 -5.44 -11.59
N THR A 137 -1.61 -5.97 -12.81
CA THR A 137 -2.23 -5.36 -13.98
C THR A 137 -3.75 -5.52 -13.92
N GLY A 138 -4.48 -4.42 -14.03
CA GLY A 138 -5.94 -4.43 -14.10
C GLY A 138 -6.64 -4.63 -12.75
N ALA A 139 -7.96 -4.45 -12.76
CA ALA A 139 -8.80 -4.77 -11.61
C ALA A 139 -8.98 -6.28 -11.48
N LEU A 140 -8.91 -6.78 -10.25
CA LEU A 140 -9.19 -8.18 -9.92
C LEU A 140 -10.62 -8.28 -9.40
N ASP A 141 -11.27 -9.42 -9.66
CA ASP A 141 -12.50 -9.80 -8.98
C ASP A 141 -12.20 -10.29 -7.56
N ASP A 142 -13.25 -10.51 -6.76
CA ASP A 142 -13.10 -10.83 -5.33
C ASP A 142 -12.29 -12.12 -5.10
N GLN A 143 -12.45 -13.12 -5.97
CA GLN A 143 -11.71 -14.38 -5.89
C GLN A 143 -10.24 -14.22 -6.31
N GLY A 144 -9.94 -13.23 -7.15
CA GLY A 144 -8.59 -12.86 -7.54
C GLY A 144 -7.88 -11.95 -6.55
N LEU A 145 -8.57 -11.40 -5.54
CA LEU A 145 -7.95 -10.57 -4.52
C LEU A 145 -6.98 -11.37 -3.65
N LEU A 146 -5.96 -10.69 -3.13
CA LEU A 146 -4.89 -11.36 -2.38
C LEU A 146 -5.40 -12.02 -1.11
N TYR A 147 -6.44 -11.45 -0.47
CA TYR A 147 -7.08 -12.05 0.71
C TYR A 147 -7.70 -13.43 0.43
N ALA A 148 -8.19 -13.66 -0.79
CA ALA A 148 -8.87 -14.89 -1.17
C ALA A 148 -7.91 -15.87 -1.88
N ASN A 149 -6.88 -15.34 -2.55
CA ASN A 149 -5.93 -16.13 -3.31
C ASN A 149 -4.52 -15.52 -3.32
N GLU A 150 -3.62 -16.20 -2.62
CA GLU A 150 -2.20 -15.87 -2.47
C GLU A 150 -1.31 -16.42 -3.58
N ASP A 151 -1.86 -17.11 -4.58
CA ASP A 151 -1.05 -17.67 -5.66
C ASP A 151 -0.35 -16.55 -6.44
N ILE A 152 0.82 -16.88 -6.98
CA ILE A 152 1.49 -16.03 -7.95
C ILE A 152 0.66 -16.02 -9.23
N LYS A 153 0.02 -14.87 -9.52
CA LYS A 153 -0.80 -14.69 -10.72
C LYS A 153 0.04 -14.14 -11.88
N PRO A 154 -0.24 -14.53 -13.13
CA PRO A 154 0.40 -13.91 -14.31
C PRO A 154 0.23 -12.39 -14.40
N SER A 155 -0.85 -11.85 -13.82
CA SER A 155 -1.12 -10.42 -13.74
C SER A 155 -0.27 -9.69 -12.69
N ALA A 156 0.47 -10.39 -11.83
CA ALA A 156 1.31 -9.78 -10.82
C ALA A 156 2.51 -9.05 -11.47
N LEU A 157 2.62 -7.76 -11.17
CA LEU A 157 3.75 -6.90 -11.52
C LEU A 157 4.84 -6.90 -10.45
N GLY A 158 4.48 -7.25 -9.22
CA GLY A 158 5.34 -7.41 -8.06
C GLY A 158 4.55 -8.05 -6.92
N PHE A 159 5.19 -8.92 -6.14
CA PHE A 159 4.56 -9.58 -5.00
C PHE A 159 5.57 -9.79 -3.87
N TRP A 160 5.40 -9.10 -2.73
CA TRP A 160 6.30 -9.16 -1.59
C TRP A 160 5.57 -9.75 -0.39
N ARG A 161 6.08 -10.89 0.10
CA ARG A 161 5.47 -11.68 1.17
C ARG A 161 6.11 -11.49 2.54
N PHE A 162 7.25 -10.82 2.57
CA PHE A 162 8.05 -10.58 3.79
C PHE A 162 8.50 -11.82 4.57
N GLU A 163 8.30 -13.02 4.02
CA GLU A 163 8.68 -14.29 4.63
C GLU A 163 10.19 -14.54 4.64
N THR A 164 10.70 -15.06 5.76
CA THR A 164 12.13 -15.41 5.92
C THR A 164 12.56 -16.51 4.95
N LYS A 165 11.70 -17.51 4.72
CA LYS A 165 11.98 -18.68 3.86
C LYS A 165 12.17 -18.29 2.39
N THR A 166 11.38 -17.35 1.88
CA THR A 166 11.46 -16.88 0.48
C THR A 166 12.37 -15.67 0.31
N GLY A 167 12.78 -15.04 1.41
CA GLY A 167 13.58 -13.83 1.48
C GLY A 167 12.68 -12.61 1.76
N THR A 168 12.90 -11.96 2.91
CA THR A 168 12.04 -10.88 3.43
C THR A 168 11.86 -9.71 2.47
N MET A 169 12.84 -9.42 1.63
CA MET A 169 12.77 -8.31 0.67
C MET A 169 12.51 -8.77 -0.77
N ARG A 170 12.26 -10.06 -0.99
CA ARG A 170 12.23 -10.66 -2.32
C ARG A 170 10.89 -10.49 -3.01
N ASP A 171 10.93 -10.19 -4.30
CA ASP A 171 9.79 -10.25 -5.20
C ASP A 171 9.49 -11.69 -5.62
N SER A 172 8.39 -12.23 -5.09
CA SER A 172 7.87 -13.56 -5.36
C SER A 172 7.16 -13.67 -6.72
N SER A 173 6.90 -12.56 -7.43
CA SER A 173 6.22 -12.61 -8.73
C SER A 173 7.11 -13.06 -9.90
N GLY A 174 8.43 -13.18 -9.66
CA GLY A 174 9.41 -13.49 -10.70
C GLY A 174 9.72 -12.31 -11.63
N LYS A 175 9.35 -11.07 -11.26
CA LYS A 175 9.64 -9.85 -12.03
C LYS A 175 10.92 -9.14 -11.59
N GLY A 176 11.62 -9.69 -10.59
CA GLY A 176 12.92 -9.19 -10.12
C GLY A 176 12.83 -7.82 -9.47
N ARG A 177 11.69 -7.48 -8.85
CA ARG A 177 11.48 -6.20 -8.16
C ARG A 177 11.80 -6.29 -6.67
N ASP A 178 12.91 -6.91 -6.31
CA ASP A 178 13.34 -7.04 -4.92
C ASP A 178 13.44 -5.65 -4.27
N LEU A 179 12.98 -5.55 -3.03
CA LEU A 179 13.03 -4.32 -2.25
C LEU A 179 14.45 -4.08 -1.75
N ILE A 180 14.80 -2.81 -1.65
CA ILE A 180 16.01 -2.35 -0.99
C ILE A 180 15.64 -1.48 0.20
N VAL A 181 16.40 -1.60 1.28
CA VAL A 181 16.29 -0.66 2.40
C VAL A 181 16.98 0.64 1.95
N GLY A 182 16.21 1.70 1.79
CA GLY A 182 16.76 3.02 1.47
C GLY A 182 17.57 3.59 2.63
N GLU A 183 18.64 4.33 2.33
CA GLU A 183 19.33 5.13 3.34
C GLU A 183 18.39 6.24 3.82
N THR A 184 17.88 6.14 5.05
CA THR A 184 17.28 7.30 5.69
C THR A 184 18.41 8.32 5.88
N LYS A 185 18.29 9.51 5.27
CA LYS A 185 19.21 10.61 5.55
C LYS A 185 19.26 10.79 7.07
N ALA A 186 20.38 10.40 7.69
CA ALA A 186 20.55 10.48 9.12
C ALA A 186 20.40 11.95 9.52
N THR A 187 19.35 12.28 10.25
CA THR A 187 19.36 13.50 11.03
C THR A 187 20.48 13.35 12.05
N ALA A 188 21.29 14.39 12.26
CA ALA A 188 22.38 14.39 13.24
C ALA A 188 21.90 13.74 14.56
N PRO A 189 22.72 12.90 15.20
CA PRO A 189 22.26 12.00 16.25
C PRO A 189 21.69 12.80 17.42
N GLN A 190 20.37 12.77 17.59
CA GLN A 190 19.71 13.25 18.79
C GLN A 190 19.38 12.04 19.67
N ALA A 191 20.21 11.90 20.70
CA ALA A 191 20.17 10.97 21.84
C ALA A 191 20.17 9.47 21.50
N LYS A 192 21.06 8.72 22.18
CA LYS A 192 21.12 7.25 22.17
C LYS A 192 19.76 6.66 22.55
N ILE A 193 18.98 6.21 21.58
CA ILE A 193 17.77 5.40 21.82
C ILE A 193 18.22 3.94 21.91
N THR A 194 18.44 3.48 23.14
CA THR A 194 18.91 2.12 23.47
C THR A 194 17.82 1.04 23.35
N THR A 195 16.61 1.39 22.91
CA THR A 195 15.43 0.50 22.96
C THR A 195 15.01 -0.07 21.61
N VAL A 196 15.54 0.41 20.47
CA VAL A 196 15.17 -0.09 19.13
C VAL A 196 15.46 -1.59 18.95
N PRO A 197 16.61 -2.14 19.40
CA PRO A 197 16.87 -3.57 19.27
C PRO A 197 15.91 -4.44 20.10
N LEU A 198 15.52 -3.95 21.28
CA LEU A 198 14.57 -4.65 22.15
C LEU A 198 13.16 -4.62 21.56
N ALA A 199 12.73 -3.50 21.00
CA ALA A 199 11.43 -3.40 20.34
C ALA A 199 11.34 -4.33 19.13
N ALA A 200 12.41 -4.43 18.32
CA ALA A 200 12.48 -5.36 17.20
C ALA A 200 12.46 -6.83 17.67
N LEU A 201 13.20 -7.15 18.74
CA LEU A 201 13.20 -8.48 19.36
C LEU A 201 11.83 -8.86 19.94
N CYS A 202 11.18 -7.94 20.66
CA CYS A 202 9.83 -8.15 21.19
C CYS A 202 8.81 -8.33 20.06
N HIS A 203 8.94 -7.58 18.95
CA HIS A 203 8.11 -7.81 17.77
C HIS A 203 8.35 -9.19 17.17
N ALA A 204 9.60 -9.64 17.03
CA ALA A 204 9.91 -10.97 16.51
C ALA A 204 9.38 -12.09 17.42
N LEU A 205 9.58 -11.99 18.74
CA LEU A 205 9.14 -13.01 19.71
C LEU A 205 7.63 -13.07 19.86
N LEU A 206 6.94 -11.93 19.85
CA LEU A 206 5.48 -11.89 20.05
C LEU A 206 4.70 -12.20 18.77
N ASN A 207 5.35 -12.25 17.61
CA ASN A 207 4.72 -12.58 16.33
C ASN A 207 5.26 -13.89 15.72
N SER A 208 6.14 -14.63 16.41
CA SER A 208 6.54 -15.98 15.98
C SER A 208 5.55 -17.03 16.50
N SER A 209 4.88 -17.73 15.59
CA SER A 209 3.84 -18.73 15.88
C SER A 209 4.35 -20.06 16.46
N GLU A 210 5.64 -20.22 16.69
CA GLU A 210 6.23 -21.44 17.29
C GLU A 210 7.05 -21.07 18.54
N PHE A 211 6.43 -21.17 19.72
CA PHE A 211 7.19 -21.37 20.95
C PHE A 211 7.36 -22.88 21.17
N LEU A 212 8.57 -23.38 20.91
CA LEU A 212 9.02 -24.66 21.45
C LEU A 212 9.12 -24.50 22.97
N TYR A 213 8.11 -24.96 23.70
CA TYR A 213 8.27 -25.28 25.11
C TYR A 213 9.19 -26.50 25.20
N VAL A 214 10.39 -26.29 25.72
CA VAL A 214 11.27 -27.38 26.13
C VAL A 214 11.03 -27.55 27.63
N GLU A 215 10.33 -28.61 28.01
CA GLU A 215 10.48 -29.20 29.34
C GLU A 215 11.75 -30.06 29.38
#